data_AF-A0A7V6V2P3-F1
#
_entry.id   AF-A0A7V6V2P3-F1
#
_cell.length_a   1.000
_cell.length_b   1.000
_cell.length_c   1.000
_cell.angle_alpha   90.00
_cell.angle_beta   90.00
_cell.angle_gamma   90.00
#
_symmetry.space_group_name_H-M   'P 1'
#
loop_
_entity.id
_entity.type
_entity.pdbx_description
1 polymer ?
#
loop_
_entity_poly.entity_id
_entity_poly.type
_entity_poly.pdbx_seq_one_letter_code
_entity_poly.pdbx_strand_id
1 'polypeptide(L)' 'GIEIGEYAFIGAGAVVTKDVSPYALVVGTPAKRIGWMSEYGHKLFFNNNDIAECPESHQLYQLIDNKVIRIK' A
#
# COMPACT_ATOMS: atom_id res chain seq x y z
N GLY A 1 11.13 6.08 16.85
CA GLY A 1 11.01 6.63 15.49
C GLY A 1 9.74 6.10 14.88
N ILE A 2 9.42 6.49 13.64
CA ILE A 2 8.33 5.88 12.87
C ILE A 2 8.98 5.12 11.72
N GLU A 3 8.59 3.85 11.55
CA GLU A 3 9.05 3.00 10.47
C GLU A 3 8.10 3.12 9.27
N ILE A 4 8.70 3.36 8.10
CA ILE A 4 7.98 3.43 6.83
C ILE A 4 8.45 2.22 6.01
N GLY A 5 7.52 1.30 5.77
CA GLY A 5 7.77 0.12 4.96
C GLY A 5 8.04 0.47 3.50
N GLU A 6 8.65 -0.47 2.80
CA GLU A 6 9.03 -0.35 1.40
C GLU A 6 7.81 -0.06 0.53
N TYR A 7 7.95 0.86 -0.44
CA TYR A 7 6.89 1.26 -1.37
C TYR A 7 5.61 1.81 -0.69
N ALA A 8 5.68 2.18 0.58
CA ALA A 8 4.59 2.91 1.23
C ALA A 8 4.36 4.26 0.56
N PHE A 9 3.09 4.59 0.33
CA PHE A 9 2.69 5.80 -0.37
C PHE A 9 2.03 6.78 0.60
N ILE A 10 2.71 7.90 0.85
CA ILE A 10 2.25 8.93 1.78
C ILE A 10 1.68 10.09 0.96
N GLY A 11 0.39 10.35 1.13
CA GLY A 11 -0.27 11.46 0.45
C GLY A 11 0.32 12.81 0.85
N ALA A 12 0.33 13.75 -0.10
CA ALA A 12 0.81 15.11 0.14
C ALA A 12 0.05 15.75 1.31
N GLY A 13 0.80 16.35 2.24
CA GLY A 13 0.26 16.99 3.43
C GLY A 13 -0.20 16.02 4.53
N ALA A 14 0.09 14.72 4.43
CA ALA A 14 -0.22 13.77 5.49
C ALA A 14 0.79 13.86 6.65
N VAL A 15 0.30 13.71 7.89
CA VAL A 15 1.15 13.66 9.10
C VAL A 15 1.10 12.25 9.66
N VAL A 16 2.17 11.49 9.40
CA VAL A 16 2.31 10.11 9.86
C VAL A 16 2.64 10.12 11.35
N THR A 17 1.78 9.46 12.14
CA THR A 17 1.90 9.38 13.61
C THR A 17 2.11 7.95 14.11
N LYS A 18 2.12 6.96 13.20
CA LYS A 18 2.24 5.52 13.47
C LYS A 18 3.01 4.86 12.34
N ASP A 19 3.58 3.69 12.61
CA ASP A 19 4.30 2.91 11.62
C ASP A 19 3.42 2.57 10.41
N VAL A 20 4.03 2.61 9.23
CA VAL A 20 3.34 2.42 7.95
C VAL A 20 3.84 1.12 7.32
N SER A 21 2.92 0.18 7.09
CA SER A 21 3.24 -1.09 6.43
C SER A 21 3.74 -0.87 4.99
N PRO A 22 4.58 -1.77 4.45
CA PRO A 22 5.01 -1.69 3.06
C PRO A 22 3.81 -1.70 2.12
N TYR A 23 3.88 -0.96 1.01
CA TYR A 23 2.78 -0.76 0.05
C TYR A 23 1.55 -0.01 0.59
N ALA A 24 1.53 0.43 1.84
CA ALA A 24 0.34 1.07 2.40
C ALA A 24 0.16 2.48 1.83
N LEU A 25 -1.07 2.80 1.40
CA LEU A 25 -1.45 4.14 0.98
C LEU A 25 -2.07 4.88 2.18
N VAL A 26 -1.36 5.88 2.70
CA VAL A 26 -1.76 6.67 3.86
C VAL A 26 -1.97 8.14 3.49
N VAL A 27 -3.06 8.75 3.96
CA VAL A 27 -3.37 10.16 3.69
C VAL A 27 -3.99 10.86 4.91
N GLY A 28 -3.90 12.19 4.95
CA GLY A 28 -4.57 13.03 5.94
C GLY A 28 -3.77 13.32 7.22
N THR A 29 -4.38 14.09 8.11
CA THR A 29 -3.79 14.56 9.37
C THR A 29 -4.76 14.29 10.52
N PRO A 30 -4.55 13.25 11.35
CA PRO A 30 -3.45 12.27 11.31
C PRO A 30 -3.58 11.29 10.13
N ALA A 31 -2.45 10.78 9.63
CA ALA A 31 -2.41 9.88 8.50
C ALA A 31 -3.19 8.59 8.78
N LYS A 32 -4.13 8.27 7.91
CA LYS A 32 -4.90 7.02 7.94
C LYS A 32 -4.65 6.22 6.68
N ARG A 33 -4.51 4.91 6.83
CA ARG A 33 -4.41 3.98 5.70
C ARG A 33 -5.77 3.89 4.99
N ILE A 34 -5.78 4.23 3.71
CA ILE A 34 -6.97 4.20 2.85
C ILE A 34 -6.92 3.08 1.80
N GLY A 35 -5.82 2.35 1.72
CA GLY A 35 -5.65 1.22 0.81
C GLY A 35 -4.20 0.83 0.64
N TRP A 36 -3.90 0.24 -0.51
CA TRP A 36 -2.56 -0.17 -0.89
C TRP A 36 -2.20 0.34 -2.27
N MET A 37 -0.91 0.54 -2.48
CA MET A 37 -0.32 1.03 -3.71
C MET A 37 0.71 0.03 -4.22
N SER A 38 0.84 -0.06 -5.53
CA SER A 38 1.89 -0.79 -6.22
C SER A 38 3.21 -0.03 -6.18
N GLU A 39 4.32 -0.72 -6.47
CA GLU A 39 5.64 -0.12 -6.72
C GLU A 39 5.58 0.97 -7.81
N TYR A 40 4.64 0.85 -8.75
CA TYR A 40 4.46 1.75 -9.88
C TYR A 40 3.55 2.95 -9.58
N GLY A 41 3.08 3.11 -8.34
CA GLY A 41 2.16 4.19 -8.00
C GLY A 41 0.74 3.99 -8.55
N HIS A 42 0.34 2.73 -8.75
CA HIS A 42 -1.06 2.36 -9.04
C HIS A 42 -1.76 1.85 -7.80
N LYS A 43 -3.03 2.23 -7.64
CA LYS A 43 -3.83 1.74 -6.51
C LYS A 43 -4.15 0.26 -6.73
N LEU A 44 -3.81 -0.57 -5.75
CA LEU A 44 -4.12 -2.00 -5.78
C LEU A 44 -5.58 -2.21 -5.39
N PHE A 45 -6.33 -2.85 -6.27
CA PHE A 45 -7.70 -3.30 -6.01
C PHE A 45 -7.68 -4.79 -5.71
N PHE A 46 -7.91 -5.15 -4.45
CA PHE A 46 -7.95 -6.55 -4.03
C PHE A 46 -9.32 -7.12 -4.34
N ASN A 47 -9.30 -8.28 -5.00
CA ASN A 47 -10.49 -9.03 -5.36
C ASN A 47 -10.95 -9.87 -4.15
N ASN A 48 -12.02 -10.66 -4.32
CA ASN A 48 -12.52 -11.57 -3.27
C ASN A 48 -11.51 -12.66 -2.83
N ASN A 49 -10.41 -12.82 -3.58
CA ASN A 49 -9.30 -13.74 -3.29
C ASN A 49 -8.07 -13.02 -2.70
N ASP A 50 -8.21 -11.77 -2.26
CA ASP A 50 -7.10 -10.96 -1.71
C ASP A 50 -5.94 -10.75 -2.70
N ILE A 51 -6.21 -10.81 -4.01
CA ILE A 51 -5.22 -10.61 -5.08
C ILE A 51 -5.55 -9.31 -5.82
N ALA A 52 -4.52 -8.52 -6.10
CA ALA A 52 -4.56 -7.30 -6.89
C ALA A 52 -3.55 -7.37 -8.04
N GLU A 53 -3.94 -6.93 -9.23
CA GLU A 53 -3.09 -6.86 -10.42
C GLU A 53 -2.80 -5.40 -10.78
N CYS A 54 -1.55 -5.12 -11.16
CA CYS A 54 -1.18 -3.81 -11.67
C CYS A 54 -1.37 -3.73 -13.18
N PRO A 55 -2.10 -2.72 -13.69
CA PRO A 55 -2.37 -2.61 -15.12
C PRO A 55 -1.13 -2.24 -15.96
N GLU A 56 -0.14 -1.56 -15.38
CA GLU A 56 1.08 -1.16 -16.11
C GLU A 56 2.17 -2.24 -16.11
N SER A 57 2.44 -2.84 -14.94
CA SER A 57 3.54 -3.79 -14.79
C SER A 57 3.13 -5.26 -14.92
N HIS A 58 1.81 -5.54 -14.94
CA HIS A 58 1.25 -6.89 -14.84
C HIS A 58 1.73 -7.68 -13.61
N GLN A 59 2.25 -6.97 -12.60
CA GLN A 59 2.64 -7.58 -11.33
C GLN A 59 1.40 -7.91 -10.52
N LEU A 60 1.50 -9.03 -9.82
CA LEU A 60 0.44 -9.53 -8.96
C LEU A 60 0.86 -9.35 -7.50
N TYR A 61 -0.08 -8.86 -6.72
CA TYR A 61 0.07 -8.59 -5.30
C TYR A 61 -0.98 -9.36 -4.54
N GLN A 62 -0.62 -9.94 -3.41
CA GLN A 62 -1.53 -10.67 -2.54
C GLN A 62 -1.53 -10.04 -1.14
N LEU A 63 -2.71 -9.84 -0.58
CA LEU A 63 -2.90 -9.37 0.78
C LEU A 63 -2.97 -10.59 1.71
N ILE A 64 -1.93 -10.80 2.52
CA ILE A 64 -1.89 -11.87 3.53
C ILE A 64 -1.66 -11.22 4.89
N ASP A 65 -2.52 -11.50 5.86
CA ASP A 65 -2.41 -10.99 7.23
C ASP A 65 -2.18 -9.46 7.29
N ASN A 66 -2.96 -8.72 6.47
CA ASN A 66 -2.87 -7.26 6.39
C ASN A 66 -1.50 -6.74 5.90
N LYS A 67 -0.72 -7.57 5.20
CA LYS A 67 0.52 -7.21 4.49
C LYS A 67 0.39 -7.55 3.02
N VAL A 68 0.87 -6.65 2.17
CA VAL A 68 0.90 -6.89 0.73
C VAL A 68 2.23 -7.52 0.37
N ILE A 69 2.16 -8.68 -0.27
CA ILE A 69 3.31 -9.38 -0.83
C ILE A 69 3.19 -9.40 -2.36
N ARG A 70 4.30 -9.13 -3.06
CA ARG A 70 4.37 -9.32 -4.50
C ARG A 70 4.59 -10.80 -4.79
N ILE A 71 3.71 -11.39 -5.59
CA ILE A 71 3.80 -12.80 -6.00
C ILE A 71 4.42 -12.97 -7.41
N LYS A 72 4.39 -11.92 -8.23
CA LYS A 72 4.86 -11.96 -9.63
C LYS A 72 5.46 -10.63 -10.05
#